data_AF-A0A3B8RQ16-F1
#
_entry.id   AF-A0A3B8RQ16-F1
#
_cell.length_a   1.000
_cell.length_b   1.000
_cell.length_c   1.000
_cell.angle_alpha   90.00
_cell.angle_beta   90.00
_cell.angle_gamma   90.00
#
_symmetry.space_group_name_H-M   'P 1'
#
loop_
_entity.id
_entity.type
_entity.pdbx_description
1 polymer ?
#
loop_
_entity_poly.entity_id
_entity_poly.type
_entity_poly.pdbx_seq_one_letter_code
_entity_poly.pdbx_strand_id
1 'polypeptide(L)'
;MSIKNLFNGLLLFVFPVVVFLQIQCGSPQEKVMTKDEMIKRGAYLVNFGGCNDCHSPKVFTDMGPVPDTTKLLSGHQQGLVIPRVDTSLIGPGKWYLSNGDLTSWVGPWGISFAANLTPDVQTGIGAWTEEIFIRAMRNGLHLGAGRPILPPMPFMGLAGLSDADLKSVFAYLKSIKPISNKVPDPVPPNEVAARYGK
;
A
#
# COMPACT_ATOMS: atom_id res chain seq x y z
N MET A 1 -63.64 16.02 77.95
CA MET A 1 -63.52 17.49 77.85
C MET A 1 -62.08 17.83 78.18
N SER A 2 -61.20 18.46 77.39
CA SER A 2 -61.24 19.05 76.06
C SER A 2 -59.77 19.25 75.61
N ILE A 3 -59.46 18.83 74.37
CA ILE A 3 -58.62 19.48 73.35
C ILE A 3 -57.20 19.97 73.72
N LYS A 4 -56.19 19.50 72.96
CA LYS A 4 -55.23 20.37 72.23
C LYS A 4 -54.46 19.61 71.14
N ASN A 5 -54.62 20.11 69.92
CA ASN A 5 -54.01 19.69 68.65
C ASN A 5 -52.49 19.89 68.64
N LEU A 6 -51.76 19.00 67.95
CA LEU A 6 -50.49 19.34 67.31
C LEU A 6 -50.32 18.59 65.97
N PHE A 7 -50.52 19.36 64.90
CA PHE A 7 -49.86 19.34 63.60
C PHE A 7 -49.22 18.04 63.08
N ASN A 8 -49.90 17.40 62.11
CA ASN A 8 -49.28 16.49 61.14
C ASN A 8 -48.71 17.32 59.97
N GLY A 9 -47.38 17.47 59.93
CA GLY A 9 -46.64 17.99 58.78
C GLY A 9 -45.87 16.88 58.08
N LEU A 10 -46.46 16.26 57.05
CA LEU A 10 -45.76 15.34 56.16
C LEU A 10 -45.06 16.18 55.08
N LEU A 11 -43.75 16.42 55.23
CA LEU A 11 -42.93 16.98 54.15
C LEU A 11 -42.78 15.91 53.04
N LEU A 12 -43.53 16.08 51.96
CA LEU A 12 -43.29 15.39 50.69
C LEU A 12 -42.07 16.03 50.02
N PHE A 13 -40.89 15.40 50.13
CA PHE A 13 -39.75 15.70 49.28
C PHE A 13 -40.03 15.17 47.87
N VAL A 14 -40.52 16.04 46.99
CA VAL A 14 -40.55 15.76 45.54
C VAL A 14 -39.13 16.01 45.01
N PHE A 15 -38.31 14.96 44.97
CA PHE A 15 -37.06 14.99 44.20
C PHE A 15 -37.41 14.97 42.70
N PRO A 16 -37.01 15.97 41.90
CA PRO A 16 -37.20 15.89 40.46
C PRO A 16 -36.28 14.77 39.95
N VAL A 17 -36.88 13.70 39.42
CA VAL A 17 -36.15 12.68 38.67
C VAL A 17 -35.67 13.35 37.39
N VAL A 18 -34.46 13.89 37.40
CA VAL A 18 -33.77 14.33 36.20
C VAL A 18 -33.41 13.05 35.44
N VAL A 19 -34.20 12.72 34.42
CA VAL A 19 -33.88 11.66 33.47
C VAL A 19 -32.67 12.13 32.67
N PHE A 20 -31.48 11.72 33.09
CA PHE A 20 -30.27 11.84 32.28
C PHE A 20 -30.43 10.89 31.09
N LEU A 21 -30.82 11.43 29.93
CA LEU A 21 -30.71 10.74 28.66
C LEU A 21 -29.22 10.58 28.36
N GLN A 22 -28.63 9.45 28.74
CA GLN A 22 -27.27 9.09 28.37
C GLN A 22 -27.29 8.87 26.85
N ILE A 23 -26.92 9.90 26.09
CA ILE A 23 -26.51 9.73 24.70
C ILE A 23 -25.23 8.93 24.78
N GLN A 24 -25.38 7.61 24.71
CA GLN A 24 -24.27 6.68 24.55
C GLN A 24 -23.62 7.05 23.22
N CYS A 25 -22.57 7.85 23.27
CA CYS A 25 -21.69 8.10 22.14
C CYS A 25 -20.92 6.78 21.91
N GLY A 26 -21.59 5.81 21.29
CA GLY A 26 -20.94 4.59 20.83
C GLY A 26 -19.90 5.02 19.80
N SER A 27 -18.64 4.64 20.00
CA SER A 27 -17.63 4.79 18.96
C SER A 27 -18.16 4.09 17.69
N PRO A 28 -17.98 4.68 16.49
CA PRO A 28 -18.35 3.98 15.26
C PRO A 28 -17.64 2.63 15.26
N GLN A 29 -18.41 1.56 15.36
CA GLN A 29 -17.86 0.22 15.32
C GLN A 29 -17.39 0.00 13.88
N GLU A 30 -16.07 -0.11 13.70
CA GLU A 30 -15.47 -0.29 12.39
C GLU A 30 -16.05 -1.58 11.78
N LYS A 31 -16.87 -1.42 10.72
CA LYS A 31 -17.50 -2.55 10.05
C LYS A 31 -16.39 -3.45 9.50
N VAL A 32 -16.28 -4.64 10.05
CA VAL A 32 -15.36 -5.66 9.53
C VAL A 32 -15.82 -6.04 8.13
N MET A 33 -14.95 -5.80 7.13
CA MET A 33 -15.21 -6.16 5.74
C MET A 33 -15.15 -7.68 5.56
N THR A 34 -16.05 -8.21 4.75
CA THR A 34 -15.92 -9.57 4.20
C THR A 34 -14.70 -9.65 3.26
N LYS A 35 -14.24 -10.88 2.97
CA LYS A 35 -13.13 -11.09 2.03
C LYS A 35 -13.39 -10.48 0.65
N ASP A 36 -14.61 -10.61 0.14
CA ASP A 36 -14.96 -10.07 -1.17
C ASP A 36 -15.03 -8.53 -1.16
N GLU A 37 -15.51 -7.93 -0.06
CA GLU A 37 -15.45 -6.47 0.13
C GLU A 37 -14.00 -5.97 0.18
N MET A 38 -13.11 -6.68 0.91
CA MET A 38 -11.68 -6.35 0.95
C MET A 38 -11.02 -6.46 -0.43
N ILE A 39 -11.32 -7.50 -1.20
CA ILE A 39 -10.78 -7.66 -2.57
C ILE A 39 -11.27 -6.52 -3.46
N LYS A 40 -12.56 -6.17 -3.42
CA LYS A 40 -13.11 -5.05 -4.20
C LYS A 40 -12.49 -3.71 -3.80
N ARG A 41 -12.34 -3.47 -2.49
CA ARG A 41 -11.69 -2.26 -1.96
C ARG A 41 -10.21 -2.20 -2.37
N GLY A 42 -9.51 -3.32 -2.30
CA GLY A 42 -8.12 -3.44 -2.73
C GLY A 42 -7.95 -3.20 -4.23
N ALA A 43 -8.83 -3.75 -5.05
CA ALA A 43 -8.83 -3.51 -6.50
C ALA A 43 -8.96 -2.02 -6.81
N TYR A 44 -9.89 -1.32 -6.14
CA TYR A 44 -10.04 0.13 -6.27
C TYR A 44 -8.75 0.86 -5.89
N LEU A 45 -8.16 0.53 -4.73
CA LEU A 45 -6.94 1.18 -4.24
C LEU A 45 -5.74 0.94 -5.13
N VAL A 46 -5.56 -0.29 -5.65
CA VAL A 46 -4.44 -0.64 -6.53
C VAL A 46 -4.58 -0.01 -7.92
N ASN A 47 -5.80 0.06 -8.45
CA ASN A 47 -6.06 0.68 -9.74
C ASN A 47 -5.98 2.20 -9.69
N PHE A 48 -6.62 2.84 -8.71
CA PHE A 48 -6.60 4.29 -8.56
C PHE A 48 -5.28 4.81 -7.98
N GLY A 49 -4.64 4.05 -7.10
CA GLY A 49 -3.35 4.37 -6.50
C GLY A 49 -2.15 4.21 -7.44
N GLY A 50 -2.37 3.90 -8.72
CA GLY A 50 -1.31 3.90 -9.74
C GLY A 50 -0.32 2.74 -9.63
N CYS A 51 -0.65 1.65 -8.93
CA CYS A 51 0.28 0.52 -8.80
C CYS A 51 0.64 -0.07 -10.18
N ASN A 52 -0.32 -0.10 -11.10
CA ASN A 52 -0.11 -0.56 -12.48
C ASN A 52 0.83 0.33 -13.30
N ASP A 53 1.05 1.58 -12.90
CA ASP A 53 1.87 2.52 -13.67
C ASP A 53 3.34 2.10 -13.63
N CYS A 54 3.78 1.56 -12.49
CA CYS A 54 5.14 1.08 -12.29
C CYS A 54 5.25 -0.45 -12.29
N HIS A 55 4.25 -1.17 -11.78
CA HIS A 55 4.34 -2.63 -11.57
C HIS A 55 3.74 -3.46 -12.70
N SER A 56 3.19 -2.85 -13.75
CA SER A 56 2.71 -3.55 -14.94
C SER A 56 3.53 -3.11 -16.15
N PRO A 57 4.21 -4.02 -16.87
CA PRO A 57 4.83 -3.69 -18.14
C PRO A 57 3.83 -3.03 -19.09
N LYS A 58 4.32 -2.18 -20.00
CA LYS A 58 3.48 -1.47 -20.95
C LYS A 58 3.59 -2.05 -22.36
N VAL A 59 2.49 -1.99 -23.09
CA VAL A 59 2.45 -2.11 -24.55
C VAL A 59 2.19 -0.73 -25.14
N PHE A 60 2.85 -0.41 -26.25
CA PHE A 60 2.63 0.85 -26.95
C PHE A 60 1.41 0.77 -27.84
N THR A 61 0.56 1.79 -27.73
CA THR A 61 -0.64 1.99 -28.54
C THR A 61 -0.67 3.42 -29.05
N ASP A 62 -1.65 3.77 -29.88
CA ASP A 62 -1.85 5.15 -30.34
C ASP A 62 -2.18 6.12 -29.18
N MET A 63 -2.60 5.61 -28.02
CA MET A 63 -2.83 6.39 -26.80
C MET A 63 -1.57 6.47 -25.91
N GLY A 64 -0.43 5.97 -26.38
CA GLY A 64 0.80 5.84 -25.62
C GLY A 64 0.93 4.50 -24.89
N PRO A 65 1.83 4.42 -23.89
CA PRO A 65 2.09 3.18 -23.15
C PRO A 65 0.92 2.86 -22.20
N VAL A 66 0.28 1.71 -22.42
CA VAL A 66 -0.81 1.20 -21.57
C VAL A 66 -0.42 -0.12 -20.91
N PRO A 67 -0.93 -0.46 -19.71
CA PRO A 67 -0.62 -1.73 -19.06
C PRO A 67 -0.88 -2.96 -19.94
N ASP A 68 0.10 -3.85 -20.04
CA ASP A 68 -0.05 -5.18 -20.64
C ASP A 68 -0.94 -6.02 -19.73
N THR A 69 -2.20 -6.21 -20.16
CA THR A 69 -3.19 -6.97 -19.39
C THR A 69 -2.79 -8.44 -19.16
N THR A 70 -1.88 -8.99 -19.97
CA THR A 70 -1.37 -10.36 -19.81
C THR A 70 -0.28 -10.46 -18.73
N LYS A 71 0.29 -9.32 -18.31
CA LYS A 71 1.41 -9.23 -17.37
C LYS A 71 1.16 -8.26 -16.21
N LEU A 72 -0.11 -8.00 -15.88
CA LEU A 72 -0.47 -7.06 -14.81
C LEU A 72 0.24 -7.38 -13.50
N LEU A 73 0.81 -6.34 -12.90
CA LEU A 73 1.43 -6.34 -11.58
C LEU A 73 2.65 -7.29 -11.46
N SER A 74 3.18 -7.78 -12.58
CA SER A 74 4.33 -8.70 -12.60
C SER A 74 5.70 -8.00 -12.49
N GLY A 75 5.75 -6.67 -12.48
CA GLY A 75 6.97 -5.88 -12.33
C GLY A 75 7.82 -5.82 -13.60
N HIS A 76 9.10 -5.49 -13.43
CA HIS A 76 10.08 -5.48 -14.51
C HIS A 76 10.32 -6.90 -15.05
N GLN A 77 10.28 -7.10 -16.36
CA GLN A 77 10.33 -8.45 -16.92
C GLN A 77 11.72 -9.05 -16.92
N GLN A 78 11.80 -10.33 -16.52
CA GLN A 78 13.02 -11.11 -16.56
C GLN A 78 13.60 -11.15 -17.98
N GLY A 79 14.90 -10.90 -18.10
CA GLY A 79 15.61 -10.94 -19.38
C GLY A 79 15.50 -9.67 -20.22
N LEU A 80 14.73 -8.66 -19.78
CA LEU A 80 14.83 -7.35 -20.41
C LEU A 80 16.21 -6.75 -20.15
N VAL A 81 16.90 -6.42 -21.25
CA VAL A 81 18.17 -5.72 -21.19
C VAL A 81 17.89 -4.24 -21.00
N ILE A 82 18.38 -3.67 -19.90
CA ILE A 82 18.33 -2.23 -19.72
C ILE A 82 19.34 -1.53 -20.65
N PRO A 83 18.98 -0.38 -21.24
CA PRO A 83 19.90 0.41 -22.04
C PRO A 83 21.15 0.80 -21.26
N ARG A 84 22.22 1.12 -22.00
CA ARG A 84 23.43 1.71 -21.42
C ARG A 84 23.07 3.00 -20.67
N VAL A 85 23.61 3.14 -19.48
CA VAL A 85 23.41 4.26 -18.57
C VAL A 85 24.43 5.34 -18.87
N ASP A 86 23.94 6.53 -19.23
CA ASP A 86 24.76 7.74 -19.21
C ASP A 86 24.84 8.26 -17.77
N THR A 87 25.98 8.05 -17.12
CA THR A 87 26.20 8.46 -15.73
C THR A 87 26.32 9.98 -15.57
N SER A 88 26.47 10.74 -16.66
CA SER A 88 26.46 12.21 -16.57
C SER A 88 25.07 12.78 -16.30
N LEU A 89 24.01 11.98 -16.53
CA LEU A 89 22.61 12.35 -16.31
C LEU A 89 22.14 12.09 -14.88
N ILE A 90 22.95 11.47 -14.02
CA ILE A 90 22.61 11.18 -12.62
C ILE A 90 23.42 12.05 -11.65
N GLY A 91 22.79 12.44 -10.54
CA GLY A 91 23.39 13.31 -9.53
C GLY A 91 22.34 13.82 -8.55
N PRO A 92 22.68 14.72 -7.61
CA PRO A 92 21.70 15.28 -6.68
C PRO A 92 20.46 15.82 -7.40
N GLY A 93 19.28 15.23 -7.13
CA GLY A 93 18.01 15.58 -7.76
C GLY A 93 17.83 15.11 -9.22
N LYS A 94 18.83 14.46 -9.83
CA LYS A 94 18.80 14.01 -11.22
C LYS A 94 18.70 12.49 -11.30
N TRP A 95 17.61 12.02 -11.88
CA TRP A 95 17.31 10.61 -12.10
C TRP A 95 16.40 10.50 -13.32
N TYR A 96 16.33 9.33 -13.93
CA TYR A 96 15.51 9.10 -15.11
C TYR A 96 14.98 7.68 -15.19
N LEU A 97 13.94 7.51 -16.00
CA LEU A 97 13.38 6.22 -16.39
C LEU A 97 14.28 5.57 -17.46
N SER A 98 14.76 4.36 -17.23
CA SER A 98 15.69 3.70 -18.16
C SER A 98 15.03 2.83 -19.21
N ASN A 99 13.73 2.56 -19.14
CA ASN A 99 13.04 1.73 -20.14
C ASN A 99 11.65 2.26 -20.51
N GLY A 100 11.19 1.89 -21.70
CA GLY A 100 9.91 2.37 -22.24
C GLY A 100 8.67 1.73 -21.62
N ASP A 101 8.83 0.69 -20.80
CA ASP A 101 7.71 -0.01 -20.16
C ASP A 101 7.41 0.46 -18.73
N LEU A 102 8.10 1.52 -18.28
CA LEU A 102 7.91 2.16 -16.97
C LEU A 102 8.23 1.27 -15.76
N THR A 103 9.20 0.36 -15.87
CA THR A 103 9.53 -0.59 -14.79
C THR A 103 10.96 -0.53 -14.27
N SER A 104 11.85 0.32 -14.82
CA SER A 104 13.21 0.51 -14.31
C SER A 104 13.65 1.97 -14.26
N TRP A 105 14.36 2.36 -13.20
CA TRP A 105 14.82 3.73 -12.96
C TRP A 105 16.28 3.77 -12.56
N VAL A 106 16.93 4.87 -12.92
CA VAL A 106 18.35 5.13 -12.64
C VAL A 106 18.47 6.46 -11.91
N GLY A 107 19.15 6.46 -10.78
CA GLY A 107 19.38 7.66 -10.00
C GLY A 107 20.59 7.53 -9.06
N PRO A 108 20.78 8.47 -8.12
CA PRO A 108 21.89 8.42 -7.17
C PRO A 108 21.89 7.18 -6.26
N TRP A 109 20.75 6.48 -6.14
CA TRP A 109 20.61 5.21 -5.43
C TRP A 109 20.97 3.98 -6.28
N GLY A 110 21.38 4.17 -7.53
CA GLY A 110 21.69 3.10 -8.48
C GLY A 110 20.53 2.81 -9.41
N ILE A 111 20.31 1.52 -9.72
CA ILE A 111 19.23 1.06 -10.59
C ILE A 111 18.21 0.30 -9.76
N SER A 112 16.94 0.73 -9.85
CA SER A 112 15.81 0.06 -9.21
C SER A 112 14.86 -0.51 -10.26
N PHE A 113 14.19 -1.60 -9.89
CA PHE A 113 13.24 -2.32 -10.73
C PHE A 113 11.92 -2.48 -9.98
N ALA A 114 10.80 -2.35 -10.69
CA ALA A 114 9.49 -2.61 -10.12
C ALA A 114 9.36 -4.11 -9.77
N ALA A 115 8.97 -4.40 -8.54
CA ALA A 115 8.81 -5.77 -8.07
C ALA A 115 7.59 -6.48 -8.67
N ASN A 116 7.62 -7.81 -8.70
CA ASN A 116 6.46 -8.64 -9.00
C ASN A 116 5.53 -8.67 -7.77
N LEU A 117 4.35 -8.09 -7.91
CA LEU A 117 3.32 -8.01 -6.85
C LEU A 117 2.28 -9.12 -6.94
N THR A 118 2.39 -10.02 -7.91
CA THR A 118 1.47 -11.15 -8.04
C THR A 118 1.69 -12.19 -6.93
N PRO A 119 0.72 -13.07 -6.64
CA PRO A 119 0.85 -14.05 -5.56
C PRO A 119 1.72 -15.26 -5.94
N ASP A 120 2.57 -15.15 -6.97
CA ASP A 120 3.57 -16.18 -7.26
C ASP A 120 4.50 -16.39 -6.06
N VAL A 121 4.65 -17.64 -5.62
CA VAL A 121 5.36 -18.00 -4.38
C VAL A 121 6.86 -17.80 -4.49
N GLN A 122 7.43 -18.01 -5.67
CA GLN A 122 8.89 -18.01 -5.87
C GLN A 122 9.42 -16.63 -6.25
N THR A 123 8.65 -15.87 -7.03
CA THR A 123 9.11 -14.65 -7.68
C THR A 123 8.29 -13.42 -7.35
N GLY A 124 7.10 -13.59 -6.74
CA GLY A 124 6.21 -12.51 -6.32
C GLY A 124 6.03 -12.43 -4.80
N ILE A 125 4.88 -11.93 -4.36
CA ILE A 125 4.53 -11.81 -2.93
C ILE A 125 3.81 -13.05 -2.38
N GLY A 126 3.87 -14.19 -3.09
CA GLY A 126 3.17 -15.43 -2.71
C GLY A 126 3.51 -15.92 -1.31
N ALA A 127 4.77 -15.80 -0.89
CA ALA A 127 5.24 -16.18 0.44
C ALA A 127 5.10 -15.08 1.52
N TRP A 128 4.69 -13.86 1.15
CA TRP A 128 4.52 -12.78 2.12
C TRP A 128 3.26 -13.02 2.95
N THR A 129 3.34 -12.73 4.25
CA THR A 129 2.16 -12.63 5.12
C THR A 129 1.59 -11.21 5.10
N GLU A 130 0.36 -11.05 5.56
CA GLU A 130 -0.28 -9.74 5.68
C GLU A 130 0.53 -8.80 6.59
N GLU A 131 1.05 -9.32 7.70
CA GLU A 131 1.84 -8.55 8.67
C GLU A 131 3.17 -8.08 8.06
N ILE A 132 3.82 -8.93 7.26
CA ILE A 132 5.04 -8.58 6.53
C ILE A 132 4.74 -7.48 5.52
N PHE A 133 3.64 -7.60 4.76
CA PHE A 133 3.22 -6.59 3.79
C PHE A 133 2.93 -5.25 4.45
N ILE A 134 2.12 -5.22 5.51
CA ILE A 134 1.79 -4.00 6.24
C ILE A 134 3.05 -3.35 6.80
N ARG A 135 3.92 -4.13 7.46
CA ARG A 135 5.19 -3.62 7.99
C ARG A 135 6.08 -3.04 6.90
N ALA A 136 6.16 -3.70 5.74
CA ALA A 136 6.92 -3.22 4.60
C ALA A 136 6.42 -1.85 4.12
N MET A 137 5.11 -1.67 4.00
CA MET A 137 4.52 -0.41 3.54
C MET A 137 4.67 0.69 4.58
N ARG A 138 4.40 0.40 5.87
CA ARG A 138 4.52 1.37 6.96
C ARG A 138 5.94 1.91 7.14
N ASN A 139 6.93 1.03 7.03
CA ASN A 139 8.32 1.37 7.34
C ASN A 139 9.18 1.65 6.10
N GLY A 140 8.67 1.38 4.89
CA GLY A 140 9.45 1.51 3.67
C GLY A 140 10.59 0.51 3.58
N LEU A 141 10.42 -0.70 4.12
CA LEU A 141 11.46 -1.73 4.15
C LEU A 141 11.01 -2.98 3.40
N HIS A 142 11.84 -3.49 2.50
CA HIS A 142 11.58 -4.75 1.80
C HIS A 142 11.39 -5.88 2.82
N LEU A 143 10.36 -6.72 2.66
CA LEU A 143 9.97 -7.75 3.64
C LEU A 143 9.76 -7.22 5.08
N GLY A 144 9.54 -5.91 5.24
CA GLY A 144 9.32 -5.26 6.53
C GLY A 144 10.55 -5.12 7.42
N ALA A 145 11.71 -5.62 7.02
CA ALA A 145 12.94 -5.57 7.82
C ALA A 145 14.25 -5.56 7.01
N GLY A 146 14.18 -5.72 5.69
CA GLY A 146 15.34 -5.74 4.81
C GLY A 146 15.80 -4.34 4.39
N ARG A 147 16.36 -4.25 3.19
CA ARG A 147 16.77 -2.96 2.59
C ARG A 147 15.59 -1.97 2.48
N PRO A 148 15.88 -0.66 2.38
CA PRO A 148 14.86 0.32 2.00
C PRO A 148 14.17 -0.04 0.68
N ILE A 149 12.86 0.23 0.60
CA ILE A 149 12.13 0.29 -0.66
C ILE A 149 12.76 1.41 -1.49
N LEU A 150 13.20 1.07 -2.70
CA LEU A 150 13.95 1.99 -3.53
C LEU A 150 13.02 2.94 -4.31
N PRO A 151 13.48 4.16 -4.61
CA PRO A 151 12.74 5.07 -5.46
C PRO A 151 12.48 4.47 -6.86
N PRO A 152 11.40 4.90 -7.54
CA PRO A 152 10.45 5.94 -7.15
C PRO A 152 9.22 5.41 -6.41
N MET A 153 9.25 4.19 -5.86
CA MET A 153 8.07 3.59 -5.24
C MET A 153 7.52 4.48 -4.10
N PRO A 154 6.24 4.93 -4.16
CA PRO A 154 5.70 5.96 -3.28
C PRO A 154 5.23 5.40 -1.93
N PHE A 155 6.10 4.64 -1.24
CA PHE A 155 5.70 3.90 -0.03
C PHE A 155 5.15 4.82 1.08
N MET A 156 5.58 6.08 1.17
CA MET A 156 5.07 7.04 2.16
C MET A 156 3.56 7.30 2.01
N GLY A 157 3.04 7.29 0.78
CA GLY A 157 1.59 7.42 0.54
C GLY A 157 0.84 6.18 1.02
N LEU A 158 1.40 4.99 0.76
CA LEU A 158 0.84 3.72 1.24
C LEU A 158 0.93 3.62 2.77
N ALA A 159 2.01 4.13 3.37
CA ALA A 159 2.21 4.22 4.80
C ALA A 159 1.18 5.12 5.49
N GLY A 160 0.46 5.97 4.77
CA GLY A 160 -0.64 6.80 5.28
C GLY A 160 -2.02 6.15 5.21
N LEU A 161 -2.18 5.00 4.54
CA LEU A 161 -3.47 4.30 4.46
C LEU A 161 -3.91 3.75 5.82
N SER A 162 -5.20 3.49 6.00
CA SER A 162 -5.68 2.75 7.18
C SER A 162 -5.20 1.29 7.12
N ASP A 163 -5.19 0.60 8.26
CA ASP A 163 -4.89 -0.84 8.29
C ASP A 163 -5.90 -1.62 7.44
N ALA A 164 -7.19 -1.27 7.50
CA ALA A 164 -8.23 -1.87 6.67
C ALA A 164 -7.95 -1.72 5.16
N ASP A 165 -7.42 -0.57 4.73
CA ASP A 165 -7.05 -0.33 3.34
C ASP A 165 -5.79 -1.10 2.92
N LEU A 166 -4.76 -1.15 3.76
CA LEU A 166 -3.56 -1.96 3.48
C LEU A 166 -3.89 -3.46 3.40
N LYS A 167 -4.74 -3.96 4.31
CA LYS A 167 -5.25 -5.33 4.26
C LYS A 167 -6.05 -5.58 2.99
N SER A 168 -6.87 -4.63 2.56
CA SER A 168 -7.63 -4.72 1.31
C SER A 168 -6.71 -4.78 0.09
N VAL A 169 -5.69 -3.92 0.02
CA VAL A 169 -4.66 -3.97 -1.03
C VAL A 169 -4.00 -5.35 -1.08
N PHE A 170 -3.54 -5.84 0.07
CA PHE A 170 -2.94 -7.17 0.16
C PHE A 170 -3.90 -8.27 -0.30
N ALA A 171 -5.15 -8.27 0.19
CA ALA A 171 -6.17 -9.24 -0.20
C ALA A 171 -6.41 -9.27 -1.71
N TYR A 172 -6.47 -8.10 -2.36
CA TYR A 172 -6.57 -8.01 -3.81
C TYR A 172 -5.34 -8.58 -4.51
N LEU A 173 -4.13 -8.17 -4.12
CA LEU A 173 -2.89 -8.70 -4.70
C LEU A 173 -2.75 -10.21 -4.50
N LYS A 174 -3.30 -10.77 -3.42
CA LYS A 174 -3.34 -12.22 -3.19
C LYS A 174 -4.40 -12.96 -4.01
N SER A 175 -5.36 -12.25 -4.59
CA SER A 175 -6.47 -12.82 -5.35
C SER A 175 -6.24 -12.89 -6.86
N ILE A 176 -5.31 -12.09 -7.40
CA ILE A 176 -5.04 -12.04 -8.85
C ILE A 176 -4.27 -13.29 -9.33
N LYS A 177 -4.24 -13.49 -10.65
CA LYS A 177 -3.49 -14.59 -11.27
C LYS A 177 -2.00 -14.50 -10.92
N PRO A 178 -1.36 -15.58 -10.41
CA PRO A 178 0.08 -15.59 -10.20
C PRO A 178 0.82 -15.56 -11.55
N ILE A 179 1.90 -14.79 -11.62
CA ILE A 179 2.78 -14.72 -12.78
C ILE A 179 4.21 -14.95 -12.28
N SER A 180 4.84 -16.02 -12.77
CA SER A 180 6.25 -16.28 -12.48
C SER A 180 7.10 -15.31 -13.30
N ASN A 181 7.76 -14.38 -12.61
CA ASN A 181 8.66 -13.39 -13.20
C ASN A 181 9.73 -12.99 -12.19
N LYS A 182 10.96 -13.48 -12.38
CA LYS A 182 12.08 -13.15 -11.49
C LYS A 182 12.69 -11.80 -11.88
N VAL A 183 12.21 -10.76 -11.21
CA VAL A 183 12.76 -9.39 -11.31
C VAL A 183 14.25 -9.40 -10.90
N PRO A 184 15.15 -8.72 -11.64
CA PRO A 184 16.54 -8.57 -11.26
C PRO A 184 16.72 -7.86 -9.91
N ASP A 185 17.80 -8.17 -9.20
CA ASP A 185 18.17 -7.41 -8.03
C ASP A 185 18.54 -5.95 -8.39
N PRO A 186 18.23 -4.97 -7.53
CA PRO A 186 18.70 -3.61 -7.72
C PRO A 186 20.23 -3.53 -7.84
N VAL A 187 20.71 -2.62 -8.67
CA VAL A 187 22.14 -2.40 -8.88
C VAL A 187 22.58 -1.23 -7.99
N PRO A 188 23.55 -1.42 -7.08
CA PRO A 188 23.99 -0.33 -6.22
C PRO A 188 24.78 0.73 -7.00
N PRO A 189 24.85 1.98 -6.52
CA PRO A 189 25.45 3.11 -7.27
C PRO A 189 26.87 2.85 -7.76
N ASN A 190 27.70 2.21 -6.93
CA ASN A 190 29.10 1.93 -7.21
C ASN A 190 29.32 0.88 -8.32
N GLU A 191 28.27 0.16 -8.74
CA GLU A 191 28.36 -0.84 -9.79
C GLU A 191 27.76 -0.40 -11.12
N VAL A 192 27.02 0.72 -11.15
CA VAL A 192 26.28 1.18 -12.33
C VAL A 192 27.22 1.42 -13.51
N ALA A 193 28.30 2.17 -13.32
CA ALA A 193 29.24 2.48 -14.39
C ALA A 193 29.92 1.22 -14.94
N ALA A 194 30.34 0.31 -14.06
CA ALA A 194 31.04 -0.92 -14.46
C ALA A 194 30.13 -1.88 -15.25
N ARG A 195 28.86 -2.00 -14.85
CA ARG A 195 27.91 -2.97 -15.45
C ARG A 195 27.16 -2.39 -16.64
N TYR A 196 26.80 -1.11 -16.58
CA TYR A 196 25.86 -0.48 -17.51
C TYR A 196 26.34 0.83 -18.11
N GLY A 197 27.50 1.36 -17.71
CA GLY A 197 28.04 2.62 -18.24
C GLY A 197 28.16 2.60 -19.77
N LYS A 198 27.84 3.74 -20.38
CA LYS A 198 28.14 4.03 -21.79
C LYS A 198 29.57 4.54 -21.94
#